data_AF-A0A7W7PI79-F1
#
_entry.id   AF-A0A7W7PI79-F1
#
_cell.length_a   1.000
_cell.length_b   1.000
_cell.length_c   1.000
_cell.angle_alpha   90.00
_cell.angle_beta   90.00
_cell.angle_gamma   90.00
#
_symmetry.space_group_name_H-M   'P 1'
#
loop_
_entity.id
_entity.type
_entity.pdbx_description
1 polymer ?
#
loop_
_entity_poly.entity_id
_entity_poly.type
_entity_poly.pdbx_seq_one_letter_code
_entity_poly.pdbx_strand_id
1 'polypeptide(L)'
;MAVKDVRGDWTIQQSTGHVVQIHIDNQDDDGTFASPQNTADYPGEHGTIDDAKATDQEISFRVNWSGGARGRYVGRFDFQGRLTGNGFDEANPTVQCTWACTSKTFGNR
;
A
#
# COMPACT_ATOMS: atom_id res chain seq x y z
N MET A 1 -14.32 -1.41 -16.14
CA MET A 1 -12.84 -1.29 -16.25
C MET A 1 -12.26 -2.38 -15.36
N ALA A 2 -11.23 -3.10 -15.82
CA ALA A 2 -10.62 -4.17 -15.04
C ALA A 2 -9.74 -3.59 -13.93
N VAL A 3 -9.87 -4.11 -12.71
CA VAL A 3 -9.08 -3.65 -11.56
C VAL A 3 -7.61 -4.09 -11.69
N LYS A 4 -6.67 -3.27 -11.21
CA LYS A 4 -5.26 -3.65 -11.12
C LYS A 4 -5.04 -4.76 -10.09
N ASP A 5 -4.36 -5.83 -10.49
CA ASP A 5 -3.97 -6.90 -9.56
C ASP A 5 -2.77 -6.45 -8.72
N VAL A 6 -3.00 -6.29 -7.41
CA VAL A 6 -1.99 -5.82 -6.45
C VAL A 6 -1.50 -6.92 -5.51
N ARG A 7 -1.90 -8.18 -5.73
CA ARG A 7 -1.52 -9.35 -4.90
C ARG A 7 -0.03 -9.65 -4.95
N GLY A 8 0.43 -10.41 -3.96
CA GLY A 8 1.82 -10.84 -3.75
C GLY A 8 2.65 -9.82 -2.98
N ASP A 9 3.95 -10.08 -2.93
CA ASP A 9 4.91 -9.28 -2.17
C ASP A 9 5.49 -8.14 -3.00
N TRP A 10 5.53 -6.95 -2.42
CA TRP A 10 6.20 -5.80 -3.00
C TRP A 10 6.70 -4.82 -1.95
N THR A 11 7.68 -4.02 -2.32
CA THR A 11 8.39 -3.13 -1.41
C THR A 11 8.11 -1.68 -1.79
N ILE A 12 7.72 -0.86 -0.81
CA ILE A 12 7.69 0.59 -0.95
C ILE A 12 8.87 1.23 -0.22
N GLN A 13 9.46 2.24 -0.85
CA GLN A 13 10.44 3.10 -0.24
C GLN A 13 9.79 4.45 0.04
N GLN A 14 9.79 4.87 1.31
CA GLN A 14 9.27 6.17 1.74
C GLN A 14 10.35 7.25 1.69
N SER A 15 9.95 8.51 1.47
CA SER A 15 10.85 9.67 1.52
C SER A 15 11.45 9.93 2.90
N THR A 16 10.84 9.37 3.95
CA THR A 16 11.34 9.40 5.33
C THR A 16 12.49 8.43 5.58
N GLY A 17 12.81 7.57 4.60
CA GLY A 17 13.88 6.58 4.68
C GLY A 17 13.43 5.17 5.08
N HIS A 18 12.17 4.99 5.50
CA HIS A 18 11.64 3.67 5.78
C HIS A 18 11.43 2.86 4.50
N VAL A 19 11.72 1.57 4.58
CA VAL A 19 11.43 0.58 3.55
C VAL A 19 10.38 -0.35 4.13
N VAL A 20 9.21 -0.37 3.52
CA VAL A 20 8.07 -1.17 3.98
C VAL A 20 7.82 -2.28 2.97
N GLN A 21 7.78 -3.52 3.46
CA GLN A 21 7.35 -4.69 2.71
C GLN A 21 5.84 -4.79 2.82
N ILE A 22 5.17 -4.97 1.69
CA ILE A 22 3.72 -5.12 1.58
C ILE A 22 3.45 -6.54 1.09
N HIS A 23 2.53 -7.22 1.78
CA HIS A 23 2.11 -8.56 1.47
C HIS A 23 0.59 -8.56 1.27
N ILE A 24 0.15 -8.82 0.03
CA ILE A 24 -1.28 -8.88 -0.33
C ILE A 24 -1.63 -10.29 -0.78
N ASP A 25 -2.18 -11.09 0.11
CA ASP A 25 -2.61 -12.47 -0.16
C ASP A 25 -3.91 -12.52 -0.96
N ASN A 26 -4.87 -11.68 -0.59
CA ASN A 26 -6.19 -11.66 -1.20
C ASN A 26 -6.55 -10.29 -1.79
N GLN A 27 -7.33 -10.34 -2.86
CA GLN A 27 -7.96 -9.18 -3.47
C GLN A 27 -9.22 -9.67 -4.16
N ASP A 28 -10.34 -9.05 -3.83
CA ASP A 28 -11.64 -9.36 -4.41
C ASP A 28 -11.74 -8.82 -5.84
N ASP A 29 -12.68 -9.34 -6.63
CA ASP A 29 -12.88 -8.95 -8.03
C ASP A 29 -13.23 -7.46 -8.18
N ASP A 30 -13.81 -6.86 -7.14
CA ASP A 30 -14.13 -5.44 -7.13
C ASP A 30 -12.89 -4.57 -6.83
N GLY A 31 -11.79 -5.16 -6.36
CA GLY A 31 -10.54 -4.50 -6.00
C GLY A 31 -10.34 -4.22 -4.53
N THR A 32 -11.27 -4.59 -3.66
CA THR A 32 -11.05 -4.52 -2.21
C THR A 32 -10.06 -5.60 -1.76
N PHE A 33 -9.31 -5.30 -0.72
CA PHE A 33 -8.42 -6.23 -0.05
C PHE A 33 -8.31 -5.82 1.41
N ALA A 34 -8.42 -6.75 2.35
CA ALA A 34 -8.43 -6.40 3.78
C ALA A 34 -7.82 -7.52 4.63
N SER A 35 -7.44 -7.13 5.84
CA SER A 35 -6.93 -7.98 6.92
C SER A 35 -7.89 -9.15 7.23
N PRO A 36 -7.39 -10.24 7.84
CA PRO A 36 -6.07 -10.39 8.47
C PRO A 36 -4.92 -10.86 7.58
N GLN A 37 -5.16 -11.28 6.34
CA GLN A 37 -4.12 -11.89 5.51
C GLN A 37 -3.17 -10.88 4.85
N ASN A 38 -3.59 -9.63 4.73
CA ASN A 38 -2.79 -8.58 4.10
C ASN A 38 -2.03 -7.77 5.15
N THR A 39 -0.71 -7.68 4.99
CA THR A 39 0.18 -7.10 5.99
C THR A 39 1.16 -6.11 5.37
N ALA A 40 1.71 -5.26 6.23
CA ALA A 40 2.81 -4.38 5.95
C ALA A 40 3.85 -4.52 7.05
N ASP A 41 5.13 -4.54 6.69
CA ASP A 41 6.22 -4.84 7.60
C ASP A 41 7.37 -3.87 7.36
N TYR A 42 7.96 -3.34 8.42
CA TYR A 42 9.24 -2.64 8.36
C TYR A 42 10.07 -2.94 9.61
N PRO A 43 11.38 -2.64 9.65
CA PRO A 43 12.25 -3.10 10.74
C PRO A 43 11.73 -2.76 12.14
N GLY A 44 11.28 -3.80 12.87
CA GLY A 44 10.80 -3.69 14.25
C GLY A 44 9.30 -3.42 14.41
N GLU A 45 8.55 -3.33 13.31
CA GLU A 45 7.11 -3.05 13.36
C GLU A 45 6.33 -3.82 12.28
N HIS A 46 5.19 -4.37 12.69
CA HIS A 46 4.28 -5.13 11.86
C HIS A 46 2.94 -4.41 11.79
N GLY A 47 2.26 -4.47 10.65
CA GLY A 47 0.98 -3.83 10.46
C GLY A 47 0.00 -4.67 9.66
N THR A 48 -1.28 -4.55 9.99
CA THR A 48 -2.37 -5.17 9.23
C THR A 48 -3.01 -4.15 8.30
N ILE A 49 -3.31 -4.56 7.07
CA ILE A 49 -3.91 -3.69 6.05
C ILE A 49 -5.43 -3.74 6.12
N ASP A 50 -6.09 -2.60 6.26
CA ASP A 50 -7.55 -2.49 6.14
C ASP A 50 -7.96 -1.29 5.27
N ASP A 51 -9.28 -1.13 5.08
CA ASP A 51 -9.88 -0.02 4.32
C ASP A 51 -9.15 0.22 2.99
N ALA A 52 -9.01 -0.87 2.24
CA ALA A 52 -8.14 -0.95 1.09
C ALA A 52 -8.90 -1.21 -0.20
N LYS A 53 -8.47 -0.53 -1.26
CA LYS A 53 -9.06 -0.59 -2.59
C LYS A 53 -8.01 -0.32 -3.65
N ALA A 54 -7.95 -1.17 -4.66
CA ALA A 54 -7.28 -0.89 -5.92
C ALA A 54 -8.32 -0.66 -7.02
N THR A 55 -8.02 0.26 -7.92
CA THR A 55 -8.71 0.47 -9.19
C THR A 55 -7.74 0.16 -10.33
N ASP A 56 -8.07 0.52 -11.56
CA ASP A 56 -7.14 0.47 -12.68
C ASP A 56 -6.03 1.53 -12.60
N GLN A 57 -6.30 2.64 -11.92
CA GLN A 57 -5.43 3.83 -11.87
C GLN A 57 -4.83 4.11 -10.50
N GLU A 58 -5.50 3.72 -9.43
CA GLU A 58 -5.16 4.13 -8.07
C GLU A 58 -5.20 2.95 -7.09
N ILE A 59 -4.50 3.09 -5.99
CA ILE A 59 -4.58 2.20 -4.83
C ILE A 59 -4.68 3.07 -3.58
N SER A 60 -5.53 2.69 -2.65
CA SER A 60 -5.55 3.27 -1.32
C SER A 60 -5.68 2.18 -0.28
N PHE A 61 -4.99 2.32 0.84
CA PHE A 61 -5.02 1.36 1.93
C PHE A 61 -4.60 2.01 3.23
N ARG A 62 -5.09 1.48 4.35
CA ARG A 62 -4.65 1.88 5.68
C ARG A 62 -3.85 0.75 6.31
N VAL A 63 -2.73 1.11 6.94
CA VAL A 63 -1.94 0.18 7.75
C VAL A 63 -2.17 0.52 9.22
N ASN A 64 -2.62 -0.47 9.99
CA ASN A 64 -2.68 -0.39 11.43
C ASN A 64 -1.40 -1.02 11.99
N TRP A 65 -0.49 -0.18 12.45
CA TRP A 65 0.80 -0.62 12.96
C TRP A 65 0.72 -1.13 14.40
N SER A 66 1.54 -2.12 14.74
CA SER A 66 1.57 -2.74 16.06
C SER A 66 1.91 -1.77 17.20
N GLY A 67 2.64 -0.69 16.91
CA GLY A 67 2.91 0.41 17.84
C GLY A 67 1.72 1.35 18.08
N GLY A 68 0.59 1.13 17.41
CA GLY A 68 -0.65 1.89 17.56
C GLY A 68 -0.83 3.05 16.56
N ALA A 69 0.21 3.35 15.76
CA ALA A 69 0.11 4.32 14.68
C ALA A 69 -0.78 3.78 13.53
N ARG A 70 -1.46 4.70 12.82
CA ARG A 70 -2.26 4.37 11.64
C ARG A 70 -1.80 5.20 10.46
N GLY A 71 -1.31 4.54 9.41
CA GLY A 71 -0.86 5.19 8.20
C GLY A 71 -1.87 5.01 7.07
N ARG A 72 -2.31 6.09 6.43
CA ARG A 72 -3.07 6.04 5.18
C ARG A 72 -2.12 6.20 4.01
N TYR A 73 -2.23 5.31 3.02
CA TYR A 73 -1.43 5.30 1.82
C TYR A 73 -2.33 5.45 0.61
N VAL A 74 -2.00 6.37 -0.30
CA VAL A 74 -2.71 6.59 -1.56
C VAL A 74 -1.69 6.70 -2.67
N GLY A 75 -1.80 5.84 -3.67
CA GLY A 75 -0.88 5.77 -4.80
C GLY A 75 -1.58 5.67 -6.15
N ARG A 76 -0.81 5.91 -7.20
CA ARG A 76 -1.24 5.89 -8.59
C ARG A 76 -0.31 5.02 -9.42
N PHE A 77 -0.90 4.28 -10.35
CA PHE A 77 -0.18 3.54 -11.37
C PHE A 77 0.06 4.45 -12.57
N ASP A 78 1.30 4.49 -13.06
CA ASP A 78 1.60 5.11 -14.35
C ASP A 78 1.32 4.14 -15.52
N PHE A 79 1.50 4.62 -16.74
CA PHE A 79 1.32 3.82 -17.96
C PHE A 79 2.29 2.63 -18.07
N GLN A 80 3.38 2.64 -17.31
CA GLN A 80 4.35 1.55 -17.21
C GLN A 80 4.04 0.61 -16.04
N GLY A 81 2.95 0.85 -15.30
CA GLY A 81 2.57 0.10 -14.12
C GLY A 81 3.41 0.42 -12.88
N ARG A 82 4.21 1.49 -12.88
CA ARG A 82 4.95 1.91 -11.69
C ARG A 82 3.98 2.55 -10.71
N LEU A 83 4.10 2.17 -9.44
CA LEU A 83 3.25 2.67 -8.37
C LEU A 83 4.01 3.68 -7.53
N THR A 84 3.49 4.91 -7.45
CA THR A 84 4.01 5.97 -6.58
C THR A 84 2.86 6.63 -5.83
N GLY A 85 3.12 7.23 -4.68
CA GLY A 85 2.05 7.76 -3.85
C GLY A 85 2.50 8.65 -2.70
N ASN A 86 1.51 9.02 -1.90
CA ASN A 86 1.67 9.74 -0.65
C ASN A 86 1.15 8.90 0.50
N GLY A 87 1.75 9.05 1.67
CA GLY A 87 1.33 8.46 2.93
C GLY A 87 1.22 9.54 3.98
N PHE A 88 0.31 9.37 4.93
CA PHE A 88 0.20 10.24 6.10
C PHE A 88 -0.24 9.46 7.34
N ASP A 89 0.17 9.94 8.50
CA ASP A 89 -0.31 9.43 9.79
C ASP A 89 -1.73 9.99 10.07
N GLU A 90 -2.69 9.12 10.35
CA GLU A 90 -4.09 9.54 10.58
C GLU A 90 -4.28 10.29 11.90
N ALA A 91 -3.44 10.05 12.92
CA ALA A 91 -3.47 10.78 14.18
C ALA A 91 -2.78 12.14 14.06
N ASN A 92 -1.81 12.28 13.16
CA ASN A 92 -1.09 13.51 12.87
C ASN A 92 -0.92 13.74 11.36
N PRO A 93 -1.97 14.22 10.64
CA PRO A 93 -1.95 14.30 9.16
C PRO A 93 -0.93 15.26 8.54
N THR A 94 -0.28 16.09 9.37
CA THR A 94 0.86 16.94 8.97
C THR A 94 2.13 16.14 8.76
N VAL A 95 2.22 14.93 9.32
CA VAL A 95 3.30 13.96 9.08
C VAL A 95 2.96 13.22 7.79
N GLN A 96 3.60 13.66 6.71
CA GLN A 96 3.40 13.11 5.37
C GLN A 96 4.71 12.57 4.81
N CYS A 97 4.61 11.59 3.92
CA CYS A 97 5.72 11.09 3.13
C CYS A 97 5.27 10.84 1.69
N THR A 98 6.18 10.97 0.73
CA THR A 98 6.00 10.33 -0.58
C THR A 98 6.55 8.91 -0.50
N TRP A 99 6.09 8.03 -1.38
CA TRP A 99 6.59 6.67 -1.50
C TRP A 99 6.54 6.15 -2.93
N ALA A 100 7.39 5.18 -3.24
CA ALA A 100 7.42 4.50 -4.53
C ALA A 100 7.58 3.00 -4.32
N CYS A 101 6.84 2.20 -5.09
CA CYS A 101 7.10 0.77 -5.19
C CYS A 101 8.39 0.55 -5.99
N THR A 102 9.36 -0.15 -5.40
CA THR A 102 10.69 -0.34 -5.98
C THR A 102 10.93 -1.75 -6.48
N SER A 103 10.12 -2.73 -6.06
CA SER A 103 10.33 -4.14 -6.38
C SER A 103 9.37 -4.71 -7.42
N LYS A 104 8.28 -3.99 -7.75
CA LYS A 104 7.21 -4.51 -8.63
C LYS A 104 6.60 -3.43 -9.52
N THR A 105 6.35 -3.78 -10.77
CA THR A 105 5.44 -3.05 -11.67
C THR A 105 4.14 -3.83 -11.83
N PHE A 106 3.04 -3.11 -11.99
CA PHE A 106 1.68 -3.66 -11.99
C PHE A 106 1.08 -3.58 -13.41
N GLY A 107 1.03 -4.73 -14.08
CA GLY A 107 0.39 -4.89 -15.38
C GLY A 107 -1.14 -4.91 -15.29
N ASN A 108 -1.81 -4.72 -16.43
CA ASN A 108 -3.25 -5.00 -16.53
C ASN A 108 -3.47 -6.52 -16.59
N ARG A 109 -4.56 -6.98 -15.98
CA ARG A 109 -5.01 -8.37 -16.07
C ARG A 109 -5.74 -8.64 -17.39
#